data_AF-A0A0V8J8Q4-F1
#
_entry.id   AF-A0A0V8J8Q4-F1
#
_cell.length_a   1.000
_cell.length_b   1.000
_cell.length_c   1.000
_cell.angle_alpha   90.00
_cell.angle_beta   90.00
_cell.angle_gamma   90.00
#
_symmetry.space_group_name_H-M   'P 1'
#
loop_
_entity.id
_entity.type
_entity.pdbx_description
1 polymer ?
#
loop_
_entity_poly.entity_id
_entity_poly.type
_entity_poly.pdbx_seq_one_letter_code
_entity_poly.pdbx_strand_id
1 'polypeptide(L)'
;MKLSVKIIIGLVLGVFVGLVLNLAFPDAFGGLDKYVLTPIGQIFLKLIKMLVVRAKKEDGAQALNGLGVIFFLLIFREIVKYCLFHQKR
;
A
#
# COMPACT_ATOMS: atom_id res chain seq x y z
N MET A 1 3.02 0.76 -22.57
CA MET A 1 1.87 1.15 -21.71
C MET A 1 2.21 2.44 -20.98
N LYS A 2 1.27 3.39 -20.90
CA LYS A 2 1.51 4.66 -20.20
C LYS A 2 1.73 4.37 -18.71
N LEU A 3 2.75 4.99 -18.15
CA LEU A 3 3.19 4.81 -16.77
C LEU A 3 2.05 4.99 -15.75
N SER A 4 1.15 5.94 -16.03
CA SER A 4 -0.06 6.22 -15.24
C SER A 4 -0.95 4.99 -15.03
N VAL A 5 -1.03 4.08 -16.02
CA VAL A 5 -1.88 2.88 -15.93
C VAL A 5 -1.37 1.92 -14.87
N LYS A 6 -0.05 1.79 -14.71
CA LYS A 6 0.55 0.92 -13.68
C LYS A 6 0.29 1.44 -12.26
N ILE A 7 0.33 2.76 -12.08
CA ILE A 7 0.06 3.41 -10.80
C ILE A 7 -1.41 3.22 -10.42
N ILE A 8 -2.33 3.41 -11.37
CA ILE A 8 -3.77 3.23 -11.14
C ILE A 8 -4.08 1.78 -10.77
N ILE A 9 -3.48 0.80 -11.46
CA ILE A 9 -3.64 -0.62 -11.11
C ILE A 9 -3.08 -0.94 -9.73
N GLY A 10 -1.93 -0.37 -9.34
CA GLY A 10 -1.38 -0.54 -8.00
C GLY A 10 -2.27 0.07 -6.91
N LEU A 11 -2.86 1.24 -7.18
CA LEU A 11 -3.79 1.89 -6.27
C LEU A 11 -5.07 1.07 -6.08
N VAL A 12 -5.67 0.62 -7.19
CA VAL A 12 -6.89 -0.20 -7.16
C VAL A 12 -6.65 -1.52 -6.42
N LEU A 13 -5.54 -2.20 -6.70
CA LEU A 13 -5.17 -3.43 -6.00
C LEU A 13 -4.98 -3.20 -4.50
N GLY A 14 -4.36 -2.09 -4.10
CA GLY A 14 -4.15 -1.78 -2.68
C GLY A 14 -5.44 -1.49 -1.91
N VAL A 15 -6.37 -0.78 -2.53
CA VAL A 15 -7.71 -0.55 -1.96
C VAL A 15 -8.48 -1.86 -1.86
N PHE A 16 -8.44 -2.70 -2.89
CA PHE A 16 -9.13 -3.98 -2.90
C PHE A 16 -8.62 -4.91 -1.80
N VAL A 17 -7.30 -4.98 -1.64
CA VAL A 17 -6.61 -5.71 -0.58
C VAL A 17 -7.00 -5.22 0.82
N GLY A 18 -7.01 -3.91 1.05
CA GLY A 18 -7.40 -3.33 2.34
C GLY A 18 -8.86 -3.64 2.68
N LEU A 19 -9.74 -3.57 1.70
CA LEU A 19 -11.17 -3.85 1.87
C LEU A 19 -11.44 -5.33 2.16
N VAL A 20 -10.83 -6.24 1.40
CA VAL A 20 -10.96 -7.69 1.62
C VAL A 20 -10.42 -8.09 2.99
N LEU A 21 -9.33 -7.48 3.44
CA LEU A 21 -8.74 -7.75 4.74
C LEU A 21 -9.62 -7.22 5.89
N ASN A 22 -10.29 -6.07 5.72
CA ASN A 22 -11.25 -5.53 6.68
C ASN A 22 -12.47 -6.45 6.86
N LEU A 23 -13.01 -6.96 5.75
CA LEU A 23 -14.17 -7.88 5.75
C LEU A 23 -13.82 -9.27 6.29
N ALA A 24 -12.60 -9.76 6.05
CA ALA A 24 -12.17 -11.07 6.54
C ALA A 24 -11.77 -11.06 8.03
N PHE A 25 -11.25 -9.94 8.57
CA PHE A 25 -10.70 -9.89 9.93
C PHE A 25 -10.96 -8.54 10.64
N PRO A 26 -12.20 -8.25 11.07
CA PRO A 26 -12.54 -6.96 11.68
C PRO A 26 -11.76 -6.65 12.97
N ASP A 27 -11.53 -7.65 13.84
CA ASP A 27 -10.82 -7.48 15.11
C ASP A 27 -9.32 -7.19 14.94
N ALA A 28 -8.64 -7.92 14.04
CA ALA A 28 -7.21 -7.71 13.78
C ALA A 28 -6.95 -6.46 12.93
N PHE A 29 -7.89 -6.11 12.05
CA PHE A 29 -7.79 -4.93 11.20
C PHE A 29 -7.84 -3.64 12.03
N GLY A 30 -8.66 -3.56 13.09
CA GLY A 30 -8.73 -2.36 13.93
C GLY A 30 -7.40 -1.99 14.60
N GLY A 31 -6.64 -2.98 15.07
CA GLY A 31 -5.30 -2.76 15.63
C GLY A 31 -4.24 -2.48 14.56
N LEU A 32 -4.23 -3.27 13.49
CA LEU A 32 -3.24 -3.14 12.41
C LEU A 32 -3.41 -1.83 11.64
N ASP A 33 -4.64 -1.38 11.41
CA ASP A 33 -4.93 -0.16 10.68
C ASP A 33 -4.43 1.08 11.43
N LYS A 34 -4.66 1.13 12.75
CA LYS A 34 -4.26 2.25 13.60
C LYS A 34 -2.73 2.35 13.78
N TYR A 35 -2.04 1.22 13.90
CA TYR A 35 -0.61 1.18 14.22
C TYR A 35 0.32 0.97 13.02
N VAL A 36 -0.17 0.42 11.91
CA VAL A 36 0.65 0.08 10.75
C VAL A 36 0.14 0.78 9.50
N LEU A 37 -1.12 0.56 9.09
CA LEU A 37 -1.61 1.11 7.81
C LEU A 37 -1.72 2.64 7.84
N THR A 38 -2.24 3.22 8.93
CA THR A 38 -2.37 4.68 9.09
C THR A 38 -1.02 5.40 9.05
N PRO A 39 -0.01 5.04 9.89
CA PRO A 39 1.28 5.72 9.84
C PRO A 39 2.04 5.45 8.53
N ILE A 40 1.99 4.23 7.97
CA ILE A 40 2.59 3.92 6.67
C ILE A 40 1.93 4.75 5.56
N GLY A 41 0.60 4.83 5.56
CA GLY A 41 -0.17 5.62 4.60
C GLY A 41 0.17 7.11 4.69
N GLN A 42 0.30 7.65 5.90
CA GLN A 42 0.73 9.04 6.10
C GLN A 42 2.15 9.29 5.60
N ILE A 43 3.09 8.38 5.88
CA ILE A 43 4.47 8.48 5.39
C ILE A 43 4.47 8.45 3.87
N PHE A 44 3.76 7.49 3.26
CA PHE A 44 3.63 7.39 1.81
C PHE A 44 3.04 8.65 1.20
N LEU A 45 1.92 9.15 1.73
CA LEU A 45 1.30 10.38 1.26
C LEU A 45 2.23 11.57 1.43
N LYS A 46 2.98 11.66 2.53
CA LYS A 46 3.97 12.73 2.78
C LYS A 46 5.13 12.66 1.78
N LEU A 47 5.58 11.46 1.42
CA LEU A 47 6.55 11.24 0.34
C LEU A 47 6.00 11.71 -1.01
N ILE A 48 4.79 11.32 -1.37
CA ILE A 48 4.14 11.77 -2.63
C ILE A 48 3.94 13.30 -2.62
N LYS A 49 3.50 13.89 -1.49
CA LYS A 49 3.25 15.33 -1.35
C LYS A 49 4.54 16.15 -1.51
N MET A 50 5.64 15.65 -0.97
CA MET A 50 6.97 16.25 -1.15
C MET A 50 7.44 16.14 -2.60
N LEU A 51 7.17 14.99 -3.23
CA LEU A 51 7.46 14.77 -4.65
C LEU A 51 6.64 15.74 -5.51
N VAL A 52 5.35 15.91 -5.25
CA VAL A 52 4.46 16.84 -5.95
C VAL A 52 4.89 18.30 -5.78
N VAL A 53 5.49 18.66 -4.64
CA VAL A 53 6.03 20.00 -4.40
C VAL A 53 7.23 20.30 -5.32
N ARG A 54 8.00 19.28 -5.73
CA ARG A 54 9.16 19.43 -6.63
C ARG A 54 8.85 19.02 -8.08
N ALA A 55 7.80 18.22 -8.32
CA ALA A 55 7.48 17.62 -9.60
C ALA A 55 6.91 18.58 -10.65
N LYS A 56 6.67 19.85 -10.31
CA LYS A 56 6.41 20.87 -11.35
C LYS A 56 7.63 21.17 -12.24
N LYS A 57 8.82 20.59 -11.98
CA LYS A 57 10.02 20.79 -12.82
C LYS A 57 10.56 19.57 -13.54
N GLU A 58 10.49 18.35 -12.99
CA GLU A 58 11.06 17.16 -13.64
C GLU A 58 10.28 15.90 -13.23
N ASP A 59 10.05 15.04 -14.21
CA ASP A 59 9.10 13.92 -14.25
C ASP A 59 9.35 12.83 -13.19
N GLY A 60 8.88 13.06 -11.98
CA GLY A 60 9.12 12.21 -10.81
C GLY A 60 8.20 11.00 -10.63
N ALA A 61 7.80 10.29 -11.70
CA ALA A 61 6.88 9.15 -11.60
C ALA A 61 7.50 7.77 -11.94
N GLN A 62 8.75 7.72 -12.42
CA GLN A 62 9.26 6.55 -13.15
C GLN A 62 10.02 5.49 -12.34
N ALA A 63 10.35 5.76 -11.08
CA ALA A 63 11.19 4.85 -10.28
C ALA A 63 10.47 3.63 -9.67
N LEU A 64 9.14 3.52 -9.74
CA LEU A 64 8.39 2.53 -8.96
C LEU A 64 7.69 1.43 -9.79
N ASN A 65 8.07 1.22 -11.05
CA ASN A 65 7.26 0.44 -12.00
C ASN A 65 7.59 -1.06 -12.11
N GLY A 66 8.58 -1.54 -11.36
CA GLY A 66 8.93 -2.97 -11.29
C GLY A 66 9.08 -3.47 -9.85
N LEU A 67 9.79 -2.70 -9.02
CA LEU A 67 10.04 -3.09 -7.63
C LEU A 67 8.82 -2.85 -6.72
N GLY A 68 8.02 -1.82 -6.98
CA GLY A 68 6.87 -1.45 -6.14
C GLY A 68 5.76 -2.49 -6.12
N VAL A 69 5.43 -3.07 -7.29
CA VAL A 69 4.37 -4.09 -7.39
C VAL A 69 4.78 -5.37 -6.65
N ILE A 70 6.05 -5.78 -6.78
CA ILE A 70 6.60 -6.97 -6.10
C ILE A 70 6.70 -6.72 -4.59
N PHE A 71 7.16 -5.54 -4.19
CA PHE A 71 7.23 -5.14 -2.78
C PHE A 71 5.83 -5.10 -2.14
N PHE A 72 4.83 -4.59 -2.87
CA PHE A 72 3.43 -4.58 -2.44
C PHE A 72 2.84 -5.99 -2.32
N LEU A 73 3.15 -6.89 -3.27
CA LEU A 73 2.73 -8.29 -3.22
C LEU A 73 3.40 -9.07 -2.08
N LEU A 74 4.67 -8.80 -1.78
CA LEU A 74 5.39 -9.39 -0.64
C LEU A 74 4.85 -8.89 0.69
N ILE A 75 4.61 -7.58 0.81
CA ILE A 75 3.94 -6.99 1.98
C ILE A 75 2.56 -7.60 2.17
N PHE A 76 1.79 -7.79 1.09
CA PHE A 76 0.48 -8.41 1.17
C PHE A 76 0.56 -9.85 1.67
N ARG A 77 1.49 -10.65 1.14
CA ARG A 77 1.72 -12.02 1.61
C ARG A 77 2.05 -12.05 3.09
N GLU A 78 2.92 -11.15 3.56
CA GLU A 78 3.34 -11.14 4.96
C GLU A 78 2.28 -10.56 5.90
N ILE A 79 1.49 -9.56 5.48
CA ILE A 79 0.33 -9.08 6.23
C ILE A 79 -0.71 -10.19 6.41
N VAL A 80 -1.05 -10.90 5.33
CA VAL A 80 -2.02 -12.02 5.40
C VAL A 80 -1.49 -13.14 6.29
N LYS A 81 -0.19 -13.47 6.19
CA LYS A 81 0.44 -14.49 7.02
C LYS A 81 0.49 -14.09 8.50
N TYR A 82 0.78 -12.83 8.79
CA TYR A 82 0.78 -12.29 10.15
C TYR A 82 -0.63 -12.28 10.76
N CYS A 83 -1.65 -11.93 9.95
CA CYS A 83 -3.05 -11.96 10.35
C CYS A 83 -3.54 -13.41 10.63
N LEU A 84 -3.19 -14.36 9.76
CA LEU A 84 -3.49 -15.78 9.95
C LEU A 84 -2.79 -16.37 11.18
N PHE A 85 -1.56 -15.94 11.47
CA PHE A 85 -0.81 -16.41 12.63
C PHE A 85 -1.44 -15.94 13.94
N HIS A 86 -2.05 -14.75 13.95
CA HIS A 86 -2.73 -14.21 15.13
C HIS A 86 -4.12 -14.83 15.38
N GLN A 87 -4.70 -15.53 14.38
CA GLN A 87 -5.97 -16.28 14.50
C GLN A 87 -5.81 -17.59 15.29
N LYS A 88 -4.58 -18.09 15.45
CA LYS A 88 -4.28 -19.37 16.13
C LYS A 88 -3.93 -19.22 17.62
N ARG A 89 -4.15 -18.05 18.22
CA ARG A 89 -3.93 -17.75 19.63
C ARG A 89 -5.22 -17.34 20.31
#